data_AF-A0A965R7C4-F1
#
_entry.id   AF-A0A965R7C4-F1
#
_cell.length_a   1.000
_cell.length_b   1.000
_cell.length_c   1.000
_cell.angle_alpha   90.00
_cell.angle_beta   90.00
_cell.angle_gamma   90.00
#
_symmetry.space_group_name_H-M   'P 1'
#
loop_
_entity.id
_entity.type
_entity.pdbx_description
1 polymer ?
#
loop_
_entity_poly.entity_id
_entity_poly.type
_entity_poly.pdbx_seq_one_letter_code
_entity_poly.pdbx_strand_id
1 'polypeptide(L)'
;YHRTVLQLNGDKYIKKLSTAAMETLAIVAYKQPITKSEIEYIRGVSADYSIQKLLEKELIVISGRNEDMVGKPLIYATSKNFMDYLGINDPSQLPQLSELSNVEIVVPTAATEALPDDTPGKLIVSEDGELVDPTNTNE
;
A
#
# COMPACT_ATOMS: atom_id res chain seq x y z
N TYR A 1 4.11 -15.31 15.35
CA TYR A 1 4.09 -14.46 16.57
C TYR A 1 3.43 -13.09 16.32
N HIS A 2 2.21 -13.04 15.77
CA HIS A 2 1.62 -11.77 15.34
C HIS A 2 0.65 -11.11 16.34
N ARG A 3 -0.08 -11.90 17.16
CA ARG A 3 -1.17 -11.36 18.00
C ARG A 3 -0.68 -10.62 19.26
N THR A 4 0.39 -11.10 19.88
CA THR A 4 0.90 -10.54 21.15
C THR A 4 1.67 -9.23 20.94
N VAL A 5 2.36 -9.08 19.81
CA VAL A 5 3.09 -7.85 19.48
C VAL A 5 2.12 -6.70 19.16
N LEU A 6 1.00 -7.00 18.50
CA LEU A 6 -0.06 -6.02 18.23
C LEU A 6 -0.73 -5.49 19.52
N GLN A 7 -0.82 -6.30 20.58
CA GLN A 7 -1.34 -5.86 21.88
C GLN A 7 -0.41 -4.90 22.62
N LEU A 8 0.90 -4.96 22.39
CA LEU A 8 1.89 -4.10 23.04
C LEU A 8 2.05 -2.75 22.34
N ASN A 9 1.87 -2.68 21.02
CA ASN A 9 1.97 -1.44 20.26
C ASN A 9 0.76 -0.51 20.38
N GLY A 10 -0.28 -0.93 21.11
CA GLY A 10 -1.48 -0.14 21.41
C GLY A 10 -2.33 0.17 20.17
N ASP A 11 -3.58 0.56 20.40
CA ASP A 11 -4.55 0.93 19.36
C ASP A 11 -4.07 2.06 18.42
N LYS A 12 -2.93 2.69 18.71
CA LYS A 12 -2.26 3.72 17.92
C LYS A 12 -1.79 3.21 16.54
N TYR A 13 -1.44 1.93 16.42
CA TYR A 13 -0.85 1.33 15.20
C TYR A 13 -1.84 0.64 14.24
N ILE A 14 -3.08 0.35 14.65
CA ILE A 14 -3.92 -0.63 13.91
C ILE A 14 -4.97 -0.01 12.98
N LYS A 15 -5.34 1.27 13.14
CA LYS A 15 -6.26 1.90 12.18
C LYS A 15 -5.52 2.28 10.90
N LYS A 16 -5.72 1.45 9.86
CA LYS A 16 -5.33 1.75 8.47
C LYS A 16 -5.80 3.15 8.09
N LEU A 17 -4.93 3.90 7.43
CA LEU A 17 -5.30 5.17 6.81
C LEU A 17 -6.33 4.90 5.71
N SER A 18 -7.28 5.81 5.54
CA SER A 18 -8.15 5.79 4.35
C SER A 18 -7.32 6.05 3.09
N THR A 19 -7.83 5.65 1.94
CA THR A 19 -7.17 5.90 0.65
C THR A 19 -6.86 7.38 0.46
N ALA A 20 -7.82 8.27 0.75
CA ALA A 20 -7.62 9.72 0.66
C ALA A 20 -6.52 10.25 1.60
N ALA A 21 -6.43 9.70 2.82
CA ALA A 21 -5.37 10.08 3.77
C ALA A 21 -4.01 9.54 3.33
N MET A 22 -3.96 8.34 2.74
CA MET A 22 -2.74 7.75 2.19
C MET A 22 -2.21 8.54 0.99
N GLU A 23 -3.08 8.92 0.06
CA GLU A 23 -2.73 9.78 -1.07
C GLU A 23 -2.15 11.11 -0.59
N THR A 24 -2.83 11.74 0.37
CA THR A 24 -2.39 13.01 0.95
C THR A 24 -1.02 12.86 1.63
N LEU A 25 -0.83 11.79 2.39
CA LEU A 25 0.43 11.50 3.06
C LEU A 25 1.57 11.29 2.05
N ALA A 26 1.32 10.54 0.97
CA ALA A 26 2.29 10.31 -0.09
C ALA A 26 2.72 11.62 -0.75
N ILE A 27 1.76 12.52 -1.04
CA ILE A 27 2.07 13.85 -1.59
C ILE A 27 2.99 14.62 -0.65
N VAL A 28 2.68 14.69 0.65
CA VAL A 28 3.54 15.38 1.62
C VAL A 28 4.93 14.74 1.67
N ALA A 29 5.03 13.42 1.70
CA ALA A 29 6.31 12.70 1.81
C ALA A 29 7.25 12.99 0.63
N TYR A 30 6.73 13.05 -0.61
CA TYR A 30 7.54 13.28 -1.80
C TYR A 30 7.72 14.74 -2.20
N LYS A 31 6.86 15.66 -1.73
CA LYS A 31 6.88 17.07 -2.13
C LYS A 31 7.15 18.04 -0.99
N GLN A 32 7.43 17.56 0.22
CA GLN A 32 7.82 18.43 1.32
C GLN A 32 9.04 19.31 0.97
N PRO A 33 9.10 20.56 1.42
CA PRO A 33 8.06 21.31 2.14
C PRO A 33 6.88 21.72 1.22
N ILE A 34 5.63 21.47 1.62
CA ILE A 34 4.43 21.73 0.80
C ILE A 34 3.30 22.41 1.57
N THR A 35 2.51 23.26 0.91
CA THR A 35 1.33 23.95 1.49
C THR A 35 0.03 23.18 1.24
N LYS A 36 -1.02 23.49 2.03
CA LYS A 36 -2.38 22.92 1.81
C LYS A 36 -2.86 23.13 0.37
N SER A 37 -2.70 24.33 -0.18
CA SER A 37 -3.20 24.67 -1.52
C SER A 37 -2.53 23.84 -2.61
N GLU A 38 -1.23 23.57 -2.48
CA GLU A 38 -0.50 22.71 -3.43
C GLU A 38 -0.94 21.24 -3.30
N ILE A 39 -1.19 20.76 -2.09
CA ILE A 39 -1.75 19.42 -1.87
C ILE A 39 -3.10 19.29 -2.58
N GLU A 40 -4.00 20.25 -2.40
CA GLU A 40 -5.32 20.24 -3.03
C GLU A 40 -5.23 20.37 -4.55
N TYR A 41 -4.28 21.15 -5.06
CA TYR A 41 -4.00 21.26 -6.49
C TYR A 41 -3.58 19.91 -7.09
N ILE A 42 -2.69 19.16 -6.43
CA ILE A 42 -2.24 17.85 -6.90
C ILE A 42 -3.36 16.80 -6.80
N ARG A 43 -4.14 16.83 -5.71
CA ARG A 43 -5.26 15.88 -5.51
C ARG A 43 -6.49 16.18 -6.36
N GLY A 44 -6.65 17.42 -6.82
CA GLY A 44 -7.84 17.89 -7.53
C GLY A 44 -9.10 18.00 -6.67
N VAL A 45 -9.01 17.76 -5.36
CA VAL A 45 -10.12 17.82 -4.40
C VAL A 45 -9.62 18.32 -3.04
N SER A 46 -10.54 18.73 -2.17
CA SER A 46 -10.18 19.20 -0.83
C SER A 46 -9.45 18.13 -0.01
N ALA A 47 -8.44 18.56 0.74
CA ALA A 47 -7.59 17.70 1.57
C ALA A 47 -7.72 18.01 3.08
N ASP A 48 -8.66 18.86 3.48
CA ASP A 48 -8.82 19.32 4.87
C ASP A 48 -8.91 18.19 5.89
N TYR A 49 -9.84 17.26 5.67
CA TYR A 49 -10.04 16.12 6.56
C TYR A 49 -8.81 15.21 6.61
N SER A 50 -8.15 14.99 5.47
CA SER A 50 -6.95 14.17 5.39
C SER A 50 -5.79 14.80 6.16
N ILE A 51 -5.53 16.09 5.96
CA ILE A 51 -4.48 16.83 6.66
C ILE A 51 -4.73 16.81 8.16
N GLN A 52 -5.95 17.12 8.60
CA GLN A 52 -6.32 17.05 10.01
C GLN A 52 -6.06 15.66 10.58
N LYS A 53 -6.47 14.61 9.86
CA LYS A 53 -6.31 13.24 10.35
C LYS A 53 -4.85 12.81 10.45
N LEU A 54 -4.02 13.24 9.50
CA LEU A 54 -2.59 12.96 9.51
C LEU A 54 -1.87 13.71 10.63
N LEU A 55 -2.29 14.94 10.96
CA LEU A 55 -1.80 15.69 12.12
C LEU A 55 -2.20 15.02 13.44
N GLU A 56 -3.45 14.58 13.59
CA GLU A 56 -3.94 13.85 14.77
C GLU A 56 -3.16 12.54 15.00
N LYS A 57 -2.76 11.88 13.91
CA LYS A 57 -1.92 10.67 13.96
C LYS A 57 -0.42 10.97 14.04
N GLU A 58 -0.05 12.26 14.11
CA GLU A 58 1.32 12.74 14.19
C GLU A 58 2.19 12.26 13.03
N LEU A 59 1.64 11.91 11.88
CA LEU A 59 2.39 11.46 10.69
C LEU A 59 2.95 12.64 9.89
N ILE A 60 2.29 13.78 9.95
CA ILE A 60 2.77 15.05 9.40
C ILE A 60 2.86 16.09 10.51
N VAL A 61 3.68 17.11 10.28
CA VAL A 61 3.87 18.25 11.19
C VAL A 61 3.82 19.55 10.39
N ILE A 62 3.52 20.64 11.09
CA ILE A 62 3.65 22.00 10.55
C ILE A 62 5.12 22.40 10.70
N SER A 63 5.85 22.53 9.59
CA SER A 63 7.27 22.91 9.60
C SER A 63 7.47 24.43 9.61
N GLY A 64 6.43 25.22 9.30
CA GLY A 64 6.49 26.67 9.34
C GLY A 64 5.36 27.33 8.56
N ARG A 65 5.62 28.57 8.14
CA ARG A 65 4.76 29.34 7.24
C ARG A 65 5.57 29.78 6.04
N ASN A 66 4.93 29.82 4.87
CA ASN A 66 5.56 30.36 3.68
C ASN A 66 5.48 31.90 3.73
N GLU A 67 6.57 32.56 4.12
CA GLU A 67 6.63 34.02 4.25
C GLU A 67 6.56 34.75 2.90
N ASP A 68 6.89 34.06 1.80
CA ASP A 68 6.94 34.63 0.45
C ASP A 68 5.56 34.66 -0.24
N MET A 69 4.58 33.91 0.29
CA MET A 69 3.24 33.80 -0.29
C MET A 69 2.22 34.67 0.44
N VAL A 70 1.29 35.25 -0.32
CA VAL A 70 0.15 36.01 0.21
C VAL A 70 -0.69 35.12 1.14
N GLY A 71 -1.02 35.63 2.32
CA GLY A 71 -1.75 34.89 3.35
C GLY A 71 -0.89 33.97 4.21
N LYS A 72 0.42 33.90 3.95
CA LYS A 72 1.42 33.15 4.75
C LYS A 72 0.93 31.73 5.13
N PRO A 73 0.63 30.88 4.14
CA PRO A 73 0.03 29.57 4.38
C PRO A 73 0.97 28.67 5.19
N LEU A 74 0.38 27.73 5.92
CA LEU A 74 1.10 26.70 6.66
C LEU A 74 1.83 25.76 5.70
N ILE A 75 3.05 25.39 6.08
CA ILE A 75 3.87 24.39 5.39
C ILE A 75 3.83 23.10 6.20
N TYR A 76 3.66 21.98 5.49
CA TYR A 76 3.61 20.64 6.03
C TYR A 76 4.85 19.83 5.62
N ALA A 77 5.30 18.96 6.54
CA ALA A 77 6.38 18.01 6.34
C ALA A 77 6.11 16.70 7.09
N THR A 78 6.84 15.64 6.76
CA THR A 78 6.80 14.35 7.46
C THR A 78 7.40 14.45 8.85
N SER A 79 6.84 13.70 9.80
CA SER A 79 7.32 13.66 11.18
C SER A 79 8.30 12.50 11.43
N LYS A 80 8.84 12.43 12.66
CA LYS A 80 9.55 11.23 13.13
C LYS A 80 8.67 10.00 13.21
N ASN A 81 7.43 10.16 13.66
CA ASN A 81 6.48 9.05 13.73
C ASN A 81 6.13 8.49 12.34
N PHE A 82 6.22 9.30 11.27
CA PHE A 82 6.09 8.79 9.91
C PHE A 82 7.25 7.85 9.53
N MET A 83 8.47 8.23 9.89
CA MET A 83 9.66 7.40 9.68
C MET A 83 9.55 6.08 10.44
N ASP A 84 9.15 6.13 11.71
CA ASP A 84 8.88 4.94 12.53
C ASP A 84 7.74 4.08 11.95
N TYR A 85 6.69 4.72 11.41
CA TYR A 85 5.56 4.04 10.79
C TYR A 85 5.95 3.27 9.52
N LEU A 86 6.87 3.82 8.73
CA LEU A 86 7.35 3.19 7.49
C LEU A 86 8.60 2.32 7.70
N GLY A 87 9.23 2.38 8.88
CA GLY A 87 10.44 1.62 9.20
C GLY A 87 11.70 2.16 8.50
N ILE A 88 11.72 3.46 8.18
CA ILE A 88 12.86 4.15 7.55
C ILE A 88 13.46 5.14 8.53
N ASN A 89 14.71 5.57 8.28
CA ASN A 89 15.39 6.56 9.13
C ASN A 89 15.40 7.96 8.51
N ASP A 90 15.21 8.06 7.19
CA ASP A 90 15.26 9.32 6.47
C ASP A 90 14.28 9.31 5.28
N PRO A 91 13.59 10.42 4.97
CA PRO A 91 12.70 10.52 3.82
C PRO A 91 13.38 10.23 2.47
N SER A 92 14.70 10.38 2.36
CA SER A 92 15.46 10.03 1.15
C SER A 92 15.53 8.53 0.88
N GLN A 93 15.14 7.69 1.85
CA GLN A 93 15.02 6.24 1.68
C GLN A 93 13.72 5.83 1.01
N LEU A 94 12.82 6.78 0.74
CA LEU A 94 11.62 6.52 -0.04
C LEU A 94 12.00 6.14 -1.49
N PRO A 95 11.28 5.19 -2.11
CA PRO A 95 11.49 4.84 -3.52
C PRO A 95 11.45 6.08 -4.40
N GLN A 96 12.36 6.19 -5.37
CA GLN A 96 12.34 7.38 -6.23
C GLN A 96 11.09 7.36 -7.11
N LEU A 97 10.52 8.55 -7.36
CA LEU A 97 9.32 8.69 -8.22
C LEU A 97 9.54 8.05 -9.61
N SER A 98 10.78 8.07 -10.13
CA SER A 98 11.17 7.45 -11.41
C SER A 98 11.19 5.91 -11.38
N GLU A 99 11.30 5.30 -10.22
CA GLU A 99 11.29 3.84 -10.05
C GLU A 99 9.86 3.29 -9.95
N LEU A 100 8.89 4.12 -9.56
CA LEU A 100 7.48 3.74 -9.44
C LEU A 100 6.83 3.39 -10.78
N SER A 101 7.31 3.92 -11.91
CA SER A 101 6.84 3.56 -13.25
C SER A 101 7.19 2.14 -13.66
N ASN A 102 8.17 1.50 -13.01
CA ASN A 102 8.61 0.13 -13.29
C ASN A 102 8.10 -0.88 -12.25
N VAL A 103 7.21 -0.47 -11.35
CA VAL A 103 6.59 -1.41 -10.41
C VAL A 103 5.60 -2.26 -11.21
N GLU A 104 6.01 -3.48 -11.58
CA GLU A 104 5.08 -4.53 -11.94
C GLU A 104 4.11 -4.69 -10.76
N ILE A 105 2.89 -4.21 -10.94
CA ILE A 105 1.79 -4.54 -10.05
C ILE A 105 1.60 -6.05 -10.22
N VAL A 106 2.21 -6.84 -9.34
CA VAL A 106 1.96 -8.28 -9.27
C VAL A 106 0.51 -8.43 -8.86
N VAL A 107 -0.37 -8.53 -9.86
CA VAL A 107 -1.77 -8.85 -9.64
C VAL A 107 -1.76 -10.25 -9.05
N PRO A 108 -2.30 -10.46 -7.83
CA PRO A 108 -2.42 -11.80 -7.29
C PRO A 108 -3.23 -12.63 -8.29
N THR A 109 -2.69 -13.78 -8.70
CA THR A 109 -3.35 -14.69 -9.65
C THR A 109 -4.80 -14.88 -9.23
N ALA A 110 -5.73 -14.54 -10.12
CA ALA A 110 -7.14 -14.72 -9.85
C ALA A 110 -7.40 -16.21 -9.63
N ALA A 111 -8.11 -16.57 -8.56
CA ALA A 111 -8.39 -17.97 -8.23
C ALA A 111 -9.10 -18.74 -9.36
N THR A 112 -9.68 -18.04 -10.33
CA THR A 112 -10.30 -18.60 -11.55
C THR A 112 -9.30 -19.15 -12.57
N GLU A 113 -8.01 -18.80 -12.49
CA GLU A 113 -6.96 -19.32 -13.38
C GLU A 113 -6.29 -20.58 -12.82
N ALA A 114 -6.66 -21.01 -11.61
CA ALA A 114 -6.28 -22.31 -11.08
C ALA A 114 -7.16 -23.41 -11.72
N LEU A 115 -7.03 -23.60 -13.03
CA LEU A 115 -7.48 -24.83 -13.67
C LEU A 115 -6.48 -25.93 -13.28
N PRO A 116 -6.92 -27.09 -12.75
CA PRO A 116 -6.01 -28.19 -12.53
C PRO A 116 -5.39 -28.56 -13.87
N ASP A 117 -4.05 -28.64 -13.90
CA ASP A 117 -3.30 -29.14 -15.06
C ASP A 117 -3.93 -30.47 -15.50
N ASP A 118 -4.53 -30.45 -16.69
CA ASP A 118 -5.12 -31.62 -17.33
C ASP A 118 -3.95 -32.54 -17.72
N THR A 119 -3.45 -33.27 -16.73
CA THR A 119 -2.34 -34.21 -16.88
C THR A 119 -2.89 -35.40 -17.66
N PRO A 120 -2.33 -35.74 -18.84
CA PRO A 120 -2.84 -36.85 -19.63
C PRO A 120 -2.52 -38.15 -18.88
N GLY A 121 -3.56 -38.83 -18.40
CA GLY A 121 -3.43 -40.07 -17.64
C GLY A 121 -4.45 -40.16 -16.51
N LYS A 122 -5.74 -40.03 -16.83
CA LYS A 122 -6.79 -40.38 -15.87
C LYS A 122 -6.88 -41.90 -15.80
N LEU A 123 -6.02 -42.50 -14.99
CA LEU A 123 -6.10 -43.91 -14.63
C LEU A 123 -7.44 -44.13 -13.92
N ILE A 124 -8.30 -44.97 -14.53
CA ILE A 124 -9.57 -45.40 -13.94
C ILE A 124 -9.37 -46.77 -13.29
N VAL A 125 -10.10 -47.05 -12.22
CA VAL A 125 -10.05 -48.34 -11.53
C VAL A 125 -11.13 -49.24 -12.14
N SER A 126 -10.73 -50.39 -12.67
CA SER A 126 -11.64 -51.42 -13.17
C SER A 126 -12.35 -52.14 -12.02
N GLU A 127 -13.44 -52.86 -12.33
CA GLU A 127 -14.29 -53.56 -11.34
C GLU A 127 -13.58 -54.68 -10.57
N ASP A 128 -12.44 -55.14 -11.08
CA ASP A 128 -11.51 -56.11 -10.50
C ASP A 128 -10.34 -55.45 -9.71
N GLY A 129 -10.27 -54.12 -9.69
CA GLY A 129 -9.35 -53.35 -8.85
C GLY A 129 -8.01 -52.95 -9.50
N GLU A 130 -7.82 -53.19 -10.80
CA GLU A 130 -6.62 -52.72 -11.53
C GLU A 130 -6.78 -51.28 -12.06
N LEU A 131 -5.66 -50.55 -12.12
CA LEU A 131 -5.60 -49.21 -12.71
C LEU A 131 -5.40 -49.35 -14.22
N VAL A 132 -6.39 -48.94 -15.02
CA VAL A 132 -6.34 -48.99 -16.48
C VAL A 132 -6.35 -47.57 -17.08
N ASP A 133 -5.56 -47.38 -18.13
CA ASP A 133 -5.51 -46.13 -18.89
C ASP A 133 -6.53 -46.22 -20.05
N PRO A 134 -7.58 -45.39 -20.09
CA PRO A 134 -8.67 -45.52 -21.07
C PRO A 134 -8.24 -45.22 -22.52
N THR A 135 -7.00 -44.78 -22.74
CA THR A 135 -6.45 -44.51 -24.07
C THR A 135 -5.78 -45.73 -24.73
N ASN A 136 -5.60 -46.84 -24.01
CA ASN A 136 -4.98 -48.05 -24.53
C ASN A 136 -5.95 -49.24 -24.55
N THR A 137 -7.02 -49.13 -25.33
CA THR A 137 -7.87 -50.29 -25.69
C THR A 137 -8.22 -50.22 -27.17
N ASN A 138 -7.42 -50.92 -27.99
CA ASN A 138 -7.79 -51.74 -29.16
C ASN A 138 -6.64 -51.81 -30.19
N GLU A 139 -5.88 -52.91 -30.15
CA GLU A 139 -5.95 -53.93 -31.21
C GLU A 139 -6.46 -55.23 -30.60
#